data_AF-A0A6L5B9R8-F1
#
_entry.id   AF-A0A6L5B9R8-F1
#
_cell.length_a   1.000
_cell.length_b   1.000
_cell.length_c   1.000
_cell.angle_alpha   90.00
_cell.angle_beta   90.00
_cell.angle_gamma   90.00
#
_symmetry.space_group_name_H-M   'P 1'
#
loop_
_entity.id
_entity.type
_entity.pdbx_description
1 polymer ?
#
loop_
_entity_poly.entity_id
_entity_poly.type
_entity_poly.pdbx_seq_one_letter_code
_entity_poly.pdbx_strand_id
1 'polypeptide(L)'
;MQDLLKKAKDYAANKPKQPPPPTTFIDLITQEDPDTQFKDKLITNPSNGHHFKTFYNIGSSGTATRVFNGIYWVNDANELETMAHYDIYVSVKVTNTEDQEAFTKLADQIVNTRALNHPNLLKVKEEMVVEDKFWVVFPLMDGSLRCLLKSIFSNGISEDLIAIVLKEILEALAYLHQRGHLHQELNASHIYYNCHMPAIKIGYLATIYEHNSDGSTPVFFRGPPPPLDNICQWAAAPEIYYSTEEYSEKSDVWLVGIIALELAFGGIQEKDRRALELWIADVTRKEKGYIGKGKAKVKAMGKSIKKLMSKMKIGKAGSSSSSMSRAFKNLLALCLTVDPEERPTAAALLQHDFFKICDGTFDVYEFRNAVESAKKEIEMLVGTSETNAAGTSSGTNAAGTSSGANAAGTSSGANAPATSSGTNAAGTTAGGSVAGTSAGGTVASAGGTVAGTSAGGSVADTSAGGNVAGPSAGGNAAEGAKP
;
A
#
# COMPACT_ATOMS: atom_id res chain seq x y z
N MET A 1 -12.98 17.17 -32.07
CA MET A 1 -13.03 15.93 -31.25
C MET A 1 -12.19 14.80 -31.86
N GLN A 2 -12.53 14.21 -33.01
CA GLN A 2 -11.66 13.24 -33.72
C GLN A 2 -10.27 13.84 -34.02
N ASP A 3 -10.23 15.12 -34.39
CA ASP A 3 -8.97 15.83 -34.69
C ASP A 3 -8.15 16.19 -33.43
N LEU A 4 -8.81 16.37 -32.28
CA LEU A 4 -8.16 16.60 -30.98
C LEU A 4 -7.65 15.28 -30.38
N LEU A 5 -8.43 14.21 -30.51
CA LEU A 5 -8.01 12.84 -30.16
C LEU A 5 -6.86 12.38 -31.05
N LYS A 6 -6.88 12.75 -32.33
CA LYS A 6 -5.78 12.52 -33.28
C LYS A 6 -4.57 13.37 -32.91
N LYS A 7 -4.71 14.65 -32.60
CA LYS A 7 -3.59 15.49 -32.12
C LYS A 7 -3.01 14.99 -30.79
N ALA A 8 -3.81 14.52 -29.85
CA ALA A 8 -3.35 13.92 -28.60
C ALA A 8 -2.65 12.57 -28.83
N LYS A 9 -3.16 11.73 -29.74
CA LYS A 9 -2.52 10.47 -30.16
C LYS A 9 -1.24 10.72 -30.96
N ASP A 10 -1.22 11.70 -31.85
CA ASP A 10 -0.06 12.09 -32.67
C ASP A 10 1.01 12.77 -31.80
N TYR A 11 0.61 13.55 -30.80
CA TYR A 11 1.50 14.09 -29.77
C TYR A 11 2.10 12.98 -28.88
N ALA A 12 1.31 11.96 -28.53
CA ALA A 12 1.81 10.77 -27.84
C ALA A 12 2.71 9.89 -28.74
N ALA A 13 2.47 9.85 -30.05
CA ALA A 13 3.20 9.01 -31.01
C ALA A 13 4.51 9.61 -31.52
N ASN A 14 4.63 10.94 -31.61
CA ASN A 14 5.78 11.63 -32.24
C ASN A 14 6.81 12.18 -31.24
N LYS A 15 6.69 11.87 -29.95
CA LYS A 15 7.74 12.21 -28.98
C LYS A 15 8.99 11.34 -29.20
N PRO A 16 10.21 11.87 -29.01
CA PRO A 16 11.41 11.03 -28.93
C PRO A 16 11.14 9.96 -27.87
N LYS A 17 11.25 8.67 -28.25
CA LYS A 17 10.90 7.46 -27.47
C LYS A 17 10.81 7.76 -25.98
N GLN A 18 9.62 8.14 -25.52
CA GLN A 18 9.38 8.41 -24.12
C GLN A 18 9.57 7.09 -23.37
N PRO A 19 10.13 7.10 -22.16
CA PRO A 19 10.04 5.93 -21.31
C PRO A 19 8.55 5.53 -21.21
N PRO A 20 8.23 4.23 -21.22
CA PRO A 20 6.87 3.79 -20.96
C PRO A 20 6.35 4.45 -19.66
N PRO A 21 5.02 4.59 -19.48
CA PRO A 21 4.48 4.88 -18.15
C PRO A 21 5.20 3.96 -17.15
N PRO A 22 5.65 4.48 -15.99
CA PRO A 22 6.57 3.76 -15.13
C PRO A 22 6.08 2.33 -14.91
N THR A 23 6.95 1.36 -15.19
CA THR A 23 6.68 -0.09 -15.20
C THR A 23 6.18 -0.60 -13.84
N THR A 24 6.19 0.21 -12.80
CA THR A 24 5.83 -0.15 -11.42
C THR A 24 4.31 -0.29 -11.18
N PHE A 25 3.50 -0.47 -12.22
CA PHE A 25 2.05 -0.61 -12.12
C PHE A 25 1.44 -1.74 -12.96
N ILE A 26 2.26 -2.60 -13.58
CA ILE A 26 1.76 -3.69 -14.44
C ILE A 26 1.44 -4.96 -13.64
N ASP A 27 2.06 -5.20 -12.48
CA ASP A 27 1.97 -6.52 -11.82
C ASP A 27 0.88 -6.67 -10.74
N LEU A 28 -0.09 -5.74 -10.66
CA LEU A 28 -1.29 -5.92 -9.82
C LEU A 28 -2.59 -6.08 -10.62
N ILE A 29 -2.52 -6.17 -11.95
CA ILE A 29 -3.71 -6.19 -12.81
C ILE A 29 -3.80 -7.49 -13.60
N THR A 30 -4.09 -8.58 -12.91
CA THR A 30 -4.70 -9.77 -13.52
C THR A 30 -5.98 -10.23 -12.81
N GLN A 31 -6.52 -9.41 -11.89
CA GLN A 31 -7.91 -9.59 -11.47
C GLN A 31 -8.82 -8.97 -12.54
N GLU A 32 -9.62 -9.79 -13.20
CA GLU A 32 -10.74 -9.33 -14.03
C GLU A 32 -11.58 -8.36 -13.20
N ASP A 33 -11.69 -7.11 -13.66
CA ASP A 33 -12.53 -6.09 -13.02
C ASP A 33 -14.01 -6.46 -13.27
N PRO A 34 -14.81 -6.76 -12.24
CA PRO A 34 -16.23 -7.04 -12.43
C PRO A 34 -17.01 -5.81 -12.91
N ASP A 35 -16.49 -4.58 -12.75
CA ASP A 35 -17.13 -3.33 -13.15
C ASP A 35 -16.54 -2.75 -14.47
N THR A 36 -16.63 -3.54 -15.55
CA THR A 36 -16.21 -3.13 -16.92
C THR A 36 -16.81 -1.80 -17.41
N GLN A 37 -17.87 -1.31 -16.77
CA GLN A 37 -18.53 -0.04 -17.10
C GLN A 37 -17.63 1.20 -16.97
N PHE A 38 -16.56 1.14 -16.17
CA PHE A 38 -15.67 2.28 -15.92
C PHE A 38 -14.33 2.20 -16.65
N LYS A 39 -14.01 1.05 -17.26
CA LYS A 39 -12.79 0.90 -18.02
C LYS A 39 -12.88 1.67 -19.34
N ASP A 40 -11.84 2.43 -19.66
CA ASP A 40 -11.73 3.23 -20.88
C ASP A 40 -12.84 4.28 -21.09
N LYS A 41 -13.56 4.66 -20.02
CA LYS A 41 -14.67 5.61 -20.10
C LYS A 41 -14.17 7.03 -20.28
N LEU A 42 -14.64 7.70 -21.34
CA LEU A 42 -14.38 9.11 -21.60
C LEU A 42 -15.47 9.96 -20.91
N ILE A 43 -15.07 10.85 -20.03
CA ILE A 43 -15.93 11.80 -19.34
C ILE A 43 -15.55 13.22 -19.75
N THR A 44 -16.55 14.08 -19.89
CA THR A 44 -16.37 15.51 -20.08
C THR A 44 -17.03 16.23 -18.92
N ASN A 45 -16.29 17.08 -18.23
CA ASN A 45 -16.87 17.91 -17.19
C ASN A 45 -17.76 18.98 -17.86
N PRO A 46 -19.07 19.01 -17.57
CA PRO A 46 -19.98 19.97 -18.18
C PRO A 46 -19.72 21.43 -17.78
N SER A 47 -19.01 21.68 -16.67
CA SER A 47 -18.79 23.02 -16.13
C SER A 47 -17.68 23.81 -16.82
N ASN A 48 -16.63 23.14 -17.29
CA ASN A 48 -15.45 23.75 -17.90
C ASN A 48 -15.05 23.08 -19.24
N GLY A 49 -15.72 21.98 -19.61
CA GLY A 49 -15.45 21.21 -20.81
C GLY A 49 -14.21 20.31 -20.74
N HIS A 50 -13.51 20.23 -19.61
CA HIS A 50 -12.31 19.39 -19.48
C HIS A 50 -12.65 17.91 -19.63
N HIS A 51 -11.66 17.10 -20.00
CA HIS A 51 -11.86 15.72 -20.38
C HIS A 51 -11.00 14.76 -19.55
N PHE A 52 -11.56 13.58 -19.28
CA PHE A 52 -10.95 12.53 -18.49
C PHE A 52 -11.17 11.18 -19.15
N LYS A 53 -10.15 10.32 -19.16
CA LYS A 53 -10.31 8.92 -19.54
C LYS A 53 -9.78 8.03 -18.43
N THR A 54 -10.65 7.21 -17.86
CA THR A 54 -10.28 6.19 -16.86
C THR A 54 -9.73 4.94 -17.54
N PHE A 55 -8.84 4.22 -16.88
CA PHE A 55 -8.29 2.96 -17.39
C PHE A 55 -8.58 1.79 -16.46
N TYR A 56 -7.85 1.68 -15.35
CA TYR A 56 -7.90 0.53 -14.45
C TYR A 56 -8.35 0.96 -13.07
N ASN A 57 -9.13 0.11 -12.42
CA ASN A 57 -9.42 0.23 -11.00
C ASN A 57 -8.13 0.00 -10.20
N ILE A 58 -7.76 0.98 -9.39
CA ILE A 58 -6.57 0.98 -8.53
C ILE A 58 -6.93 0.96 -7.04
N GLY A 59 -8.22 0.88 -6.70
CA GLY A 59 -8.68 0.83 -5.33
C GLY A 59 -10.20 0.97 -5.20
N SER A 60 -10.72 0.51 -4.08
CA SER A 60 -12.12 0.67 -3.72
C SER A 60 -12.24 1.22 -2.30
N SER A 61 -13.33 1.94 -2.06
CA SER A 61 -13.83 2.20 -0.71
C SER A 61 -15.27 1.72 -0.63
N GLY A 62 -15.53 0.72 0.21
CA GLY A 62 -16.85 0.11 0.33
C GLY A 62 -17.41 -0.38 -1.02
N THR A 63 -18.73 -0.41 -1.11
CA THR A 63 -19.44 -0.86 -2.31
C THR A 63 -19.74 0.27 -3.29
N ALA A 64 -19.91 1.50 -2.78
CA ALA A 64 -20.35 2.65 -3.57
C ALA A 64 -19.21 3.45 -4.23
N THR A 65 -17.95 3.24 -3.82
CA THR A 65 -16.81 4.03 -4.30
C THR A 65 -15.72 3.17 -4.92
N ARG A 66 -15.20 3.67 -6.05
CA ARG A 66 -14.09 3.07 -6.82
C ARG A 66 -13.08 4.16 -7.18
N VAL A 67 -11.83 3.77 -7.33
CA VAL A 67 -10.72 4.67 -7.69
C VAL A 67 -10.06 4.11 -8.93
N PHE A 68 -9.91 4.94 -9.96
CA PHE A 68 -9.29 4.58 -11.22
C PHE A 68 -8.02 5.41 -11.46
N ASN A 69 -7.07 4.87 -12.20
CA ASN A 69 -6.08 5.72 -12.87
C ASN A 69 -6.63 6.20 -14.21
N GLY A 70 -6.07 7.30 -14.72
CA GLY A 70 -6.54 7.88 -15.96
C GLY A 70 -5.65 8.98 -16.51
N ILE A 71 -6.10 9.52 -17.63
CA ILE A 71 -5.57 10.75 -18.23
C ILE A 71 -6.60 11.87 -18.17
N TYR A 72 -6.10 13.09 -18.02
CA TYR A 72 -6.82 14.35 -17.94
C TYR A 72 -6.24 15.32 -18.96
N TRP A 73 -7.10 16.08 -19.63
CA TRP A 73 -6.67 17.19 -20.46
C TRP A 73 -7.73 18.29 -20.50
N VAL A 74 -7.23 19.51 -20.66
CA VAL A 74 -8.01 20.74 -20.79
C VAL A 74 -8.39 20.99 -22.25
N ASN A 75 -9.42 21.80 -22.48
CA ASN A 75 -9.86 22.19 -23.82
C ASN A 75 -9.03 23.33 -24.43
N ASP A 76 -8.42 24.17 -23.58
CA ASP A 76 -7.58 25.26 -24.06
C ASP A 76 -6.24 24.71 -24.56
N ALA A 77 -5.96 24.92 -25.86
CA ALA A 77 -4.75 24.42 -26.48
C ALA A 77 -3.47 25.06 -25.91
N ASN A 78 -3.52 26.32 -25.49
CA ASN A 78 -2.38 26.99 -24.87
C ASN A 78 -2.12 26.44 -23.48
N GLU A 79 -3.19 26.23 -22.69
CA GLU A 79 -3.07 25.60 -21.38
C GLU A 79 -2.51 24.18 -21.51
N LEU A 80 -2.98 23.41 -22.49
CA LEU A 80 -2.49 22.05 -22.78
C LEU A 80 -1.00 22.03 -23.18
N GLU A 81 -0.53 23.01 -23.93
CA GLU A 81 0.90 23.14 -24.29
C GLU A 81 1.79 23.48 -23.08
N THR A 82 1.24 24.21 -22.11
CA THR A 82 1.95 24.58 -20.88
C THR A 82 1.81 23.57 -19.73
N MET A 83 0.84 22.65 -19.81
CA MET A 83 0.67 21.60 -18.82
C MET A 83 1.93 20.72 -18.77
N ALA A 84 2.48 20.57 -17.57
CA ALA A 84 3.57 19.63 -17.37
C ALA A 84 3.09 18.24 -17.82
N HIS A 85 3.94 17.51 -18.54
CA HIS A 85 3.56 16.23 -19.14
C HIS A 85 2.91 15.25 -18.16
N TYR A 86 3.29 15.33 -16.88
CA TYR A 86 2.79 14.43 -15.85
C TYR A 86 1.53 14.90 -15.14
N ASP A 87 1.14 16.16 -15.34
CA ASP A 87 -0.13 16.68 -14.83
C ASP A 87 -1.35 16.11 -15.54
N ILE A 88 -1.15 15.46 -16.69
CA ILE A 88 -2.20 14.73 -17.40
C ILE A 88 -2.54 13.42 -16.69
N TYR A 89 -1.66 12.83 -15.90
CA TYR A 89 -1.96 11.57 -15.21
C TYR A 89 -2.70 11.85 -13.91
N VAL A 90 -3.82 11.16 -13.71
CA VAL A 90 -4.73 11.41 -12.60
C VAL A 90 -5.21 10.13 -11.92
N SER A 91 -5.60 10.27 -10.66
CA SER A 91 -6.44 9.32 -9.95
C SER A 91 -7.87 9.87 -9.91
N VAL A 92 -8.84 9.06 -10.29
CA VAL A 92 -10.24 9.45 -10.39
C VAL A 92 -11.07 8.61 -9.43
N LYS A 93 -11.58 9.26 -8.39
CA LYS A 93 -12.49 8.65 -7.41
C LYS A 93 -13.92 8.84 -7.89
N VAL A 94 -14.68 7.74 -7.98
CA VAL A 94 -16.04 7.69 -8.49
C VAL A 94 -16.95 7.15 -7.39
N THR A 95 -17.94 7.94 -6.99
CA THR A 95 -18.90 7.59 -5.94
C THR A 95 -20.32 7.61 -6.52
N ASN A 96 -21.14 6.62 -6.17
CA ASN A 96 -22.56 6.62 -6.56
C ASN A 96 -23.32 7.77 -5.88
N THR A 97 -24.01 8.62 -6.66
CA THR A 97 -24.81 9.72 -6.07
C THR A 97 -26.09 9.22 -5.39
N GLU A 98 -26.56 8.02 -5.72
CA GLU A 98 -27.71 7.41 -5.03
C GLU A 98 -27.37 7.06 -3.57
N ASP A 99 -26.09 6.83 -3.27
CA ASP A 99 -25.60 6.74 -1.89
C ASP A 99 -25.43 8.17 -1.34
N GLN A 100 -26.54 8.73 -0.87
CA GLN A 100 -26.60 10.12 -0.42
C GLN A 100 -25.63 10.40 0.74
N GLU A 101 -25.35 9.43 1.60
CA GLU A 101 -24.42 9.57 2.71
C GLU A 101 -22.98 9.69 2.19
N ALA A 102 -22.54 8.73 1.36
CA ALA A 102 -21.21 8.74 0.79
C ALA A 102 -20.97 9.98 -0.10
N PHE A 103 -21.97 10.34 -0.92
CA PHE A 103 -21.91 11.53 -1.77
C PHE A 103 -21.80 12.82 -0.95
N THR A 104 -22.69 13.04 0.01
CA THR A 104 -22.73 14.28 0.81
C THR A 104 -21.44 14.41 1.63
N LYS A 105 -20.99 13.32 2.26
CA LYS A 105 -19.72 13.29 3.00
C LYS A 105 -18.54 13.73 2.14
N LEU A 106 -18.39 13.13 0.96
CA LEU A 106 -17.27 13.45 0.07
C LEU A 106 -17.38 14.89 -0.50
N ALA A 107 -18.59 15.32 -0.87
CA ALA A 107 -18.82 16.67 -1.37
C ALA A 107 -18.46 17.74 -0.31
N ASP A 108 -18.90 17.55 0.93
CA ASP A 108 -18.57 18.46 2.04
C ASP A 108 -17.07 18.50 2.31
N GLN A 109 -16.39 17.35 2.30
CA GLN A 109 -14.93 17.27 2.45
C GLN A 109 -14.18 18.05 1.36
N ILE A 110 -14.64 17.98 0.11
CA ILE A 110 -14.04 18.73 -1.00
C ILE A 110 -14.26 20.23 -0.83
N VAL A 111 -15.49 20.65 -0.51
CA VAL A 111 -15.79 22.07 -0.28
C VAL A 111 -14.89 22.65 0.81
N ASN A 112 -14.66 21.91 1.89
CA ASN A 112 -13.83 22.33 3.02
C ASN A 112 -12.32 22.37 2.71
N THR A 113 -11.87 21.76 1.61
CA THR A 113 -10.44 21.72 1.21
C THR A 113 -10.10 22.68 0.08
N ARG A 114 -11.09 23.19 -0.68
CA ARG A 114 -10.88 24.04 -1.87
C ARG A 114 -10.00 25.27 -1.63
N ALA A 115 -10.13 25.92 -0.47
CA ALA A 115 -9.36 27.13 -0.14
C ALA A 115 -7.91 26.83 0.31
N LEU A 116 -7.57 25.55 0.52
CA LEU A 116 -6.25 25.16 0.99
C LEU A 116 -5.30 24.97 -0.19
N ASN A 117 -4.10 25.55 -0.10
CA ASN A 117 -3.10 25.47 -1.12
C ASN A 117 -1.71 25.33 -0.50
N HIS A 118 -1.19 24.11 -0.49
CA HIS A 118 0.13 23.78 0.03
C HIS A 118 0.75 22.66 -0.83
N PRO A 119 2.05 22.71 -1.14
CA PRO A 119 2.70 21.69 -1.96
C PRO A 119 2.57 20.27 -1.40
N ASN A 120 2.55 20.13 -0.07
CA ASN A 120 2.43 18.83 0.63
C ASN A 120 1.01 18.44 1.02
N LEU A 121 -0.01 19.15 0.55
CA LEU A 121 -1.40 18.70 0.65
C LEU A 121 -1.84 18.12 -0.70
N LEU A 122 -2.58 17.01 -0.64
CA LEU A 122 -3.24 16.45 -1.80
C LEU A 122 -4.43 17.36 -2.16
N LYS A 123 -4.39 17.91 -3.37
CA LYS A 123 -5.40 18.85 -3.86
C LYS A 123 -6.32 18.16 -4.84
N VAL A 124 -7.63 18.40 -4.72
CA VAL A 124 -8.60 18.05 -5.75
C VAL A 124 -8.33 18.93 -6.97
N LYS A 125 -8.02 18.31 -8.10
CA LYS A 125 -7.87 19.01 -9.39
C LYS A 125 -9.23 19.45 -9.89
N GLU A 126 -10.22 18.57 -9.81
CA GLU A 126 -11.54 18.81 -10.37
C GLU A 126 -12.60 17.87 -9.77
N GLU A 127 -13.86 18.31 -9.80
CA GLU A 127 -15.01 17.50 -9.41
C GLU A 127 -16.22 17.76 -10.32
N MET A 128 -17.05 16.74 -10.53
CA MET A 128 -18.24 16.83 -11.38
C MET A 128 -19.25 15.73 -11.06
N VAL A 129 -20.51 15.96 -11.42
CA VAL A 129 -21.55 14.93 -11.41
C VAL A 129 -21.93 14.60 -12.85
N VAL A 130 -21.75 13.33 -13.25
CA VAL A 130 -22.06 12.83 -14.59
C VAL A 130 -22.65 11.44 -14.46
N GLU A 131 -23.81 11.21 -15.07
CA GLU A 131 -24.52 9.92 -15.10
C GLU A 131 -24.74 9.31 -13.69
N ASP A 132 -25.29 10.10 -12.75
CA ASP A 132 -25.57 9.69 -11.37
C ASP A 132 -24.33 9.13 -10.63
N LYS A 133 -23.16 9.66 -11.00
CA LYS A 133 -21.88 9.43 -10.34
C LYS A 133 -21.20 10.75 -10.06
N PHE A 134 -20.62 10.85 -8.87
CA PHE A 134 -19.77 11.95 -8.47
C PHE A 134 -18.32 11.57 -8.72
N TRP A 135 -17.67 12.32 -9.61
CA TRP A 135 -16.30 12.09 -10.05
C TRP A 135 -15.41 13.15 -9.43
N VAL A 136 -14.34 12.71 -8.77
CA VAL A 136 -13.38 13.57 -8.09
C VAL A 136 -11.99 13.21 -8.58
N VAL A 137 -11.27 14.20 -9.07
CA VAL A 137 -10.00 14.04 -9.77
C VAL A 137 -8.87 14.54 -8.90
N PHE A 138 -7.89 13.68 -8.67
CA PHE A 138 -6.68 13.95 -7.93
C PHE A 138 -5.44 13.84 -8.83
N PRO A 139 -4.32 14.49 -8.48
CA PRO A 139 -3.03 14.14 -9.05
C PRO A 139 -2.78 12.63 -8.88
N LEU A 140 -2.21 11.97 -9.90
CA LEU A 140 -1.81 10.58 -9.74
C LEU A 140 -0.68 10.48 -8.70
N MET A 141 -0.84 9.54 -7.77
CA MET A 141 0.18 9.17 -6.79
C MET A 141 0.54 7.69 -6.99
N ASP A 142 1.79 7.30 -6.71
CA ASP A 142 2.25 5.91 -6.87
C ASP A 142 1.67 4.97 -5.80
N GLY A 143 1.18 5.53 -4.69
CA GLY A 143 0.52 4.79 -3.62
C GLY A 143 0.61 5.52 -2.29
N SER A 144 0.06 4.90 -1.25
CA SER A 144 0.25 5.36 0.13
C SER A 144 1.56 4.84 0.72
N LEU A 145 2.10 5.52 1.72
CA LEU A 145 3.27 5.05 2.47
C LEU A 145 2.98 3.72 3.17
N ARG A 146 1.74 3.50 3.64
CA ARG A 146 1.35 2.21 4.23
C ARG A 146 1.48 1.05 3.23
N CYS A 147 1.02 1.25 2.00
CA CYS A 147 1.18 0.25 0.93
C CYS A 147 2.67 0.01 0.66
N LEU A 148 3.46 1.08 0.57
CA LEU A 148 4.89 1.02 0.32
C LEU A 148 5.67 0.28 1.42
N LEU A 149 5.37 0.54 2.69
CA LEU A 149 5.95 -0.18 3.83
C LEU A 149 5.58 -1.67 3.76
N LYS A 150 4.32 -2.00 3.44
CA LYS A 150 3.88 -3.40 3.36
C LYS A 150 4.54 -4.18 2.23
N SER A 151 4.73 -3.56 1.05
CA SER A 151 5.19 -4.25 -0.15
C SER A 151 6.71 -4.22 -0.35
N ILE A 152 7.37 -3.14 0.03
CA ILE A 152 8.80 -2.93 -0.27
C ILE A 152 9.63 -2.82 1.01
N PHE A 153 9.17 -2.02 1.98
CA PHE A 153 9.93 -1.71 3.19
C PHE A 153 9.31 -2.33 4.45
N SER A 154 9.11 -3.65 4.42
CA SER A 154 8.44 -4.39 5.50
C SER A 154 9.20 -4.40 6.82
N ASN A 155 10.49 -4.05 6.78
CA ASN A 155 11.36 -3.87 7.95
C ASN A 155 11.62 -2.39 8.29
N GLY A 156 10.92 -1.45 7.63
CA GLY A 156 11.10 -0.01 7.78
C GLY A 156 12.10 0.60 6.79
N ILE A 157 12.17 1.93 6.83
CA ILE A 157 13.08 2.77 6.02
C ILE A 157 14.15 3.42 6.90
N SER A 158 15.25 3.90 6.29
CA SER A 158 16.33 4.56 7.02
C SER A 158 15.89 5.89 7.63
N GLU A 159 16.56 6.30 8.71
CA GLU A 159 16.26 7.56 9.40
C GLU A 159 16.35 8.80 8.49
N ASP A 160 17.25 8.80 7.50
CA ASP A 160 17.36 9.91 6.54
C ASP A 160 16.09 10.03 5.67
N LEU A 161 15.55 8.90 5.22
CA LEU A 161 14.28 8.86 4.48
C LEU A 161 13.10 9.21 5.37
N ILE A 162 13.12 8.79 6.64
CA ILE A 162 12.11 9.19 7.64
C ILE A 162 12.15 10.71 7.82
N ALA A 163 13.33 11.32 7.91
CA ALA A 163 13.47 12.76 8.07
C ALA A 163 12.86 13.53 6.89
N ILE A 164 13.08 13.06 5.65
CA ILE A 164 12.44 13.63 4.45
C ILE A 164 10.91 13.54 4.57
N VAL A 165 10.38 12.34 4.82
CA VAL A 165 8.92 12.11 4.90
C VAL A 165 8.28 12.96 6.00
N LEU A 166 8.85 12.96 7.21
CA LEU A 166 8.31 13.69 8.34
C LEU A 166 8.40 15.20 8.16
N LYS A 167 9.42 15.72 7.44
CA LYS A 167 9.52 17.14 7.12
C LYS A 167 8.35 17.59 6.25
N GLU A 168 8.07 16.89 5.15
CA GLU A 168 6.95 17.20 4.24
C GLU A 168 5.60 17.13 4.98
N ILE A 169 5.45 16.17 5.92
CA ILE A 169 4.26 16.05 6.77
C ILE A 169 4.11 17.25 7.70
N LEU A 170 5.19 17.62 8.40
CA LEU A 170 5.18 18.70 9.37
C LEU A 170 5.00 20.08 8.72
N GLU A 171 5.50 20.29 7.51
CA GLU A 171 5.27 21.53 6.73
C GLU A 171 3.78 21.70 6.39
N ALA A 172 3.12 20.65 5.90
CA ALA A 172 1.68 20.68 5.65
C ALA A 172 0.85 20.83 6.93
N LEU A 173 1.21 20.15 8.03
CA LEU A 173 0.52 20.32 9.31
C LEU A 173 0.69 21.73 9.87
N ALA A 174 1.89 22.30 9.82
CA ALA A 174 2.12 23.68 10.25
C ALA A 174 1.25 24.66 9.45
N TYR A 175 1.11 24.45 8.15
CA TYR A 175 0.22 25.22 7.28
C TYR A 175 -1.26 25.12 7.69
N LEU A 176 -1.74 23.90 8.00
CA LEU A 176 -3.12 23.65 8.44
C LEU A 176 -3.39 24.28 9.82
N HIS A 177 -2.52 24.01 10.80
CA HIS A 177 -2.64 24.49 12.17
C HIS A 177 -2.64 26.02 12.24
N GLN A 178 -1.80 26.69 11.42
CA GLN A 178 -1.80 28.16 11.31
C GLN A 178 -3.16 28.73 10.88
N ARG A 179 -3.97 27.95 10.15
CA ARG A 179 -5.30 28.34 9.66
C ARG A 179 -6.44 27.81 10.52
N GLY A 180 -6.13 27.21 11.67
CA GLY A 180 -7.13 26.64 12.58
C GLY A 180 -7.71 25.30 12.10
N HIS A 181 -7.09 24.65 11.13
CA HIS A 181 -7.50 23.32 10.69
C HIS A 181 -6.74 22.24 11.46
N LEU A 182 -7.44 21.22 11.94
CA LEU A 182 -6.90 20.03 12.60
C LEU A 182 -7.04 18.84 11.64
N HIS A 183 -6.01 18.00 11.51
CA HIS A 183 -6.03 16.90 10.54
C HIS A 183 -6.88 15.71 11.04
N GLN A 184 -6.76 15.31 12.30
CA GLN A 184 -7.59 14.31 13.01
C GLN A 184 -7.42 12.84 12.59
N GLU A 185 -7.16 12.58 11.32
CA GLU A 185 -7.05 11.21 10.77
C GLU A 185 -5.66 10.89 10.21
N LEU A 186 -4.62 11.56 10.71
CA LEU A 186 -3.28 11.42 10.16
C LEU A 186 -2.70 10.01 10.41
N ASN A 187 -2.36 9.31 9.33
CA ASN A 187 -1.69 8.00 9.35
C ASN A 187 -0.96 7.75 8.01
N ALA A 188 -0.15 6.70 7.90
CA ALA A 188 0.60 6.42 6.67
C ALA A 188 -0.27 5.97 5.47
N SER A 189 -1.54 5.58 5.66
CA SER A 189 -2.43 5.30 4.52
C SER A 189 -2.96 6.58 3.86
N HIS A 190 -2.91 7.71 4.56
CA HIS A 190 -3.28 9.03 4.05
C HIS A 190 -2.08 9.86 3.59
N ILE A 191 -0.87 9.30 3.60
CA ILE A 191 0.34 9.96 3.08
C ILE A 191 0.71 9.29 1.79
N TYR A 192 0.69 10.04 0.70
CA TYR A 192 0.92 9.57 -0.66
C TYR A 192 2.29 9.99 -1.16
N TYR A 193 2.93 9.12 -1.93
CA TYR A 193 4.21 9.42 -2.58
C TYR A 193 4.08 9.37 -4.10
N ASN A 194 4.91 10.14 -4.79
CA ASN A 194 5.06 10.10 -6.24
C ASN A 194 6.55 10.10 -6.57
N CYS A 195 7.02 9.06 -7.27
CA CYS A 195 8.39 8.89 -7.73
C CYS A 195 8.62 9.56 -9.09
N HIS A 196 7.56 9.74 -9.88
CA HIS A 196 7.69 10.37 -11.19
C HIS A 196 7.90 11.89 -11.07
N MET A 197 6.98 12.54 -10.37
CA MET A 197 7.08 13.91 -9.89
C MET A 197 7.36 13.82 -8.40
N PRO A 198 8.63 13.74 -7.96
CA PRO A 198 9.02 13.62 -6.55
C PRO A 198 8.17 14.49 -5.63
N ALA A 199 7.28 13.85 -4.88
CA ALA A 199 6.38 14.55 -4.00
C ALA A 199 5.89 13.61 -2.90
N ILE A 200 5.74 14.17 -1.70
CA ILE A 200 5.02 13.55 -0.60
C ILE A 200 3.85 14.49 -0.27
N LYS A 201 2.64 13.94 -0.33
CA LYS A 201 1.40 14.70 -0.13
C LYS A 201 0.50 14.01 0.89
N ILE A 202 -0.04 14.78 1.82
CA ILE A 202 -1.02 14.30 2.80
C ILE A 202 -2.43 14.50 2.24
N GLY A 203 -3.25 13.46 2.27
CA GLY A 203 -4.69 13.58 2.07
C GLY A 203 -5.35 14.16 3.31
N TYR A 204 -6.04 15.28 3.15
CA TYR A 204 -6.78 15.96 4.22
C TYR A 204 -8.25 16.08 3.83
N LEU A 205 -9.14 15.45 4.60
CA LEU A 205 -10.59 15.30 4.35
C LEU A 205 -10.93 14.55 3.05
N ALA A 206 -10.43 15.01 1.90
CA ALA A 206 -10.52 14.33 0.62
C ALA A 206 -9.28 13.46 0.37
N THR A 207 -9.43 12.14 0.49
CA THR A 207 -8.37 11.14 0.27
C THR A 207 -8.64 10.30 -0.99
N ILE A 208 -7.57 9.78 -1.61
CA ILE A 208 -7.66 8.92 -2.80
C ILE A 208 -8.29 7.57 -2.43
N TYR A 209 -7.74 6.94 -1.39
CA TYR A 209 -8.22 5.68 -0.83
C TYR A 209 -8.86 5.94 0.53
N GLU A 210 -9.93 5.23 0.84
CA GLU A 210 -10.46 5.19 2.20
C GLU A 210 -10.13 3.85 2.83
N HIS A 211 -10.07 3.81 4.15
CA HIS A 211 -9.94 2.54 4.86
C HIS A 211 -11.25 1.75 4.75
N ASN A 212 -11.16 0.42 4.65
CA ASN A 212 -12.31 -0.45 4.88
C ASN A 212 -12.75 -0.27 6.35
N SER A 213 -13.68 0.63 6.57
CA SER A 213 -14.57 0.66 7.73
C SER A 213 -15.97 0.61 7.15
N ASP A 214 -16.62 -0.50 7.41
CA ASP A 214 -18.04 -0.78 7.31
C ASP A 214 -18.96 0.39 7.73
N GLY A 215 -19.13 1.39 6.86
CA GLY A 215 -20.21 2.38 6.94
C GLY A 215 -20.30 3.18 8.24
N SER A 216 -19.29 3.14 9.11
CA SER A 216 -19.27 3.95 10.32
C SER A 216 -18.69 5.32 9.99
N THR A 217 -19.57 6.31 9.98
CA THR A 217 -19.26 7.74 10.05
C THR A 217 -18.09 8.01 11.01
N PRO A 218 -17.22 9.00 10.76
CA PRO A 218 -16.41 9.57 11.82
C PRO A 218 -17.38 10.25 12.79
N VAL A 219 -17.86 9.50 13.79
CA VAL A 219 -18.68 10.01 14.87
C VAL A 219 -17.78 10.97 15.65
N PHE A 220 -18.09 12.26 15.55
CA PHE A 220 -17.61 13.30 16.46
C PHE A 220 -17.56 12.74 17.88
N PHE A 221 -16.38 12.82 18.53
CA PHE A 221 -16.07 12.26 19.85
C PHE A 221 -17.16 12.58 20.89
N ARG A 222 -18.16 11.72 20.98
CA ARG A 222 -19.15 11.68 22.06
C ARG A 222 -19.71 10.26 22.17
N GLY A 223 -18.86 9.34 22.62
CA GLY A 223 -19.22 7.94 22.87
C GLY A 223 -18.03 7.09 23.32
N PRO A 224 -18.27 5.86 23.82
CA PRO A 224 -17.20 4.88 24.05
C PRO A 224 -16.44 4.61 22.74
N PRO A 225 -15.14 4.22 22.81
CA PRO A 225 -14.28 4.19 21.63
C PRO A 225 -14.82 3.21 20.57
N PRO A 226 -14.83 3.60 19.28
CA PRO A 226 -15.27 2.75 18.18
C PRO A 226 -14.36 1.52 17.99
N PRO A 227 -14.77 0.53 17.17
CA PRO A 227 -13.97 -0.65 16.83
C PRO A 227 -12.56 -0.30 16.32
N LEU A 228 -11.59 -1.19 16.61
CA LEU A 228 -10.14 -1.02 16.46
C LEU A 228 -9.62 -1.07 15.01
N ASP A 229 -10.41 -0.67 14.01
CA ASP A 229 -10.09 -0.93 12.61
C ASP A 229 -9.20 0.14 11.99
N ASN A 230 -9.00 1.29 12.65
CA ASN A 230 -8.14 2.38 12.20
C ASN A 230 -7.04 2.73 13.21
N ILE A 231 -5.78 2.72 12.75
CA ILE A 231 -4.60 3.05 13.54
C ILE A 231 -4.69 4.41 14.24
N CYS A 232 -5.28 5.43 13.61
CA CYS A 232 -5.36 6.75 14.24
C CYS A 232 -6.36 6.79 15.41
N GLN A 233 -7.28 5.83 15.52
CA GLN A 233 -8.26 5.76 16.61
C GLN A 233 -7.69 5.03 17.83
N TRP A 234 -7.10 3.85 17.64
CA TRP A 234 -6.56 3.07 18.77
C TRP A 234 -5.15 3.52 19.20
N ALA A 235 -4.38 4.09 18.28
CA ALA A 235 -3.11 4.75 18.56
C ALA A 235 -3.25 6.26 18.79
N ALA A 236 -4.49 6.77 18.96
CA ALA A 236 -4.76 8.18 19.22
C ALA A 236 -3.96 8.74 20.42
N ALA A 237 -3.81 10.06 20.46
CA ALA A 237 -3.12 10.71 21.57
C ALA A 237 -3.78 10.35 22.93
N PRO A 238 -3.02 10.23 24.03
CA PRO A 238 -3.57 9.83 25.33
C PRO A 238 -4.72 10.71 25.81
N GLU A 239 -4.65 12.01 25.54
CA GLU A 239 -5.70 12.98 25.87
C GLU A 239 -7.00 12.72 25.09
N ILE A 240 -6.91 12.17 23.89
CA ILE A 240 -8.09 11.82 23.06
C ILE A 240 -8.61 10.42 23.41
N TYR A 241 -7.70 9.49 23.71
CA TYR A 241 -8.06 8.10 23.99
C TYR A 241 -8.64 7.90 25.40
N TYR A 242 -8.06 8.56 26.41
CA TYR A 242 -8.46 8.38 27.81
C TYR A 242 -9.25 9.54 28.40
N SER A 243 -9.04 10.76 27.89
CA SER A 243 -9.75 11.94 28.37
C SER A 243 -10.93 12.23 27.45
N THR A 244 -11.86 13.04 27.93
CA THR A 244 -12.87 13.68 27.08
C THR A 244 -12.39 15.07 26.67
N GLU A 245 -11.07 15.24 26.52
CA GLU A 245 -10.47 16.49 26.07
C GLU A 245 -10.70 16.66 24.57
N GLU A 246 -10.75 17.91 24.14
CA GLU A 246 -10.97 18.24 22.72
C GLU A 246 -9.69 17.99 21.91
N TYR A 247 -9.87 17.55 20.67
CA TYR A 247 -8.76 17.40 19.72
C TYR A 247 -8.08 18.74 19.48
N SER A 248 -6.75 18.75 19.47
CA SER A 248 -5.93 19.95 19.26
C SER A 248 -4.83 19.71 18.23
N GLU A 249 -4.09 20.75 17.85
CA GLU A 249 -2.92 20.59 16.97
C GLU A 249 -1.87 19.65 17.58
N LYS A 250 -1.84 19.53 18.91
CA LYS A 250 -0.93 18.62 19.62
C LYS A 250 -1.30 17.18 19.37
N SER A 251 -2.59 16.86 19.24
CA SER A 251 -3.06 15.52 18.96
C SER A 251 -2.61 15.04 17.56
N ASP A 252 -2.54 15.94 16.57
CA ASP A 252 -1.92 15.64 15.27
C ASP A 252 -0.42 15.34 15.42
N VAL A 253 0.31 16.12 16.24
CA VAL A 253 1.74 15.91 16.50
C VAL A 253 2.02 14.54 17.15
N TRP A 254 1.11 14.02 17.98
CA TRP A 254 1.22 12.65 18.48
C TRP A 254 1.16 11.63 17.34
N LEU A 255 0.21 11.80 16.41
CA LEU A 255 0.08 10.91 15.24
C LEU A 255 1.30 10.97 14.33
N VAL A 256 2.00 12.10 14.25
CA VAL A 256 3.32 12.18 13.59
C VAL A 256 4.32 11.23 14.24
N GLY A 257 4.34 11.14 15.58
CA GLY A 257 5.17 10.16 16.30
C GLY A 257 4.79 8.71 16.01
N ILE A 258 3.49 8.43 15.87
CA ILE A 258 2.98 7.10 15.47
C ILE A 258 3.43 6.76 14.04
N ILE A 259 3.35 7.70 13.10
CA ILE A 259 3.85 7.52 11.73
C ILE A 259 5.37 7.31 11.73
N ALA A 260 6.12 8.06 12.53
CA ALA A 260 7.57 7.89 12.62
C ALA A 260 7.96 6.47 13.07
N LEU A 261 7.22 5.90 14.04
CA LEU A 261 7.37 4.49 14.42
C LEU A 261 7.00 3.55 13.29
N GLU A 262 5.89 3.81 12.60
CA GLU A 262 5.47 3.01 11.46
C GLU A 262 6.54 2.94 10.37
N LEU A 263 7.14 4.08 10.02
CA LEU A 263 8.19 4.17 9.01
C LEU A 263 9.48 3.47 9.47
N ALA A 264 9.85 3.60 10.74
CA ALA A 264 11.07 3.00 11.28
C ALA A 264 11.01 1.47 11.37
N PHE A 265 9.82 0.90 11.55
CA PHE A 265 9.65 -0.53 11.81
C PHE A 265 8.85 -1.28 10.73
N GLY A 266 8.45 -0.59 9.65
CA GLY A 266 7.69 -1.18 8.55
C GLY A 266 6.20 -1.40 8.86
N GLY A 267 5.73 -0.87 9.99
CA GLY A 267 4.40 -1.09 10.51
C GLY A 267 4.36 -1.03 12.04
N ILE A 268 3.15 -1.02 12.61
CA ILE A 268 2.93 -1.21 14.04
C ILE A 268 2.41 -2.64 14.24
N GLN A 269 3.08 -3.42 15.08
CA GLN A 269 2.80 -4.84 15.31
C GLN A 269 1.83 -5.06 16.48
N GLU A 270 1.74 -4.05 17.33
CA GLU A 270 1.01 -3.98 18.57
C GLU A 270 -0.47 -3.95 18.26
N LYS A 271 -1.21 -4.90 18.85
CA LYS A 271 -2.63 -5.12 18.54
C LYS A 271 -3.58 -4.42 19.52
N ASP A 272 -3.03 -3.81 20.56
CA ASP A 272 -3.80 -3.12 21.58
C ASP A 272 -3.06 -1.92 22.15
N ARG A 273 -3.83 -1.02 22.76
CA ARG A 273 -3.36 0.23 23.34
C ARG A 273 -2.24 0.04 24.37
N ARG A 274 -2.35 -0.97 25.22
CA ARG A 274 -1.38 -1.19 26.31
C ARG A 274 -0.05 -1.68 25.75
N ALA A 275 -0.09 -2.57 24.75
CA ALA A 275 1.11 -3.03 24.06
C ALA A 275 1.83 -1.85 23.38
N LEU A 276 1.07 -0.97 22.71
CA LEU A 276 1.61 0.26 22.11
C LEU A 276 2.31 1.15 23.15
N GLU A 277 1.67 1.42 24.29
CA GLU A 277 2.27 2.28 25.32
C GLU A 277 3.55 1.70 25.94
N LEU A 278 3.61 0.39 26.12
CA LEU A 278 4.83 -0.28 26.60
C LEU A 278 5.94 -0.20 25.55
N TRP A 279 5.60 -0.34 24.27
CA TRP A 279 6.54 -0.22 23.18
C TRP A 279 7.09 1.20 23.05
N ILE A 280 6.22 2.21 23.08
CA ILE A 280 6.61 3.63 23.11
C ILE A 280 7.55 3.90 24.30
N ALA A 281 7.21 3.37 25.49
CA ALA A 281 8.05 3.53 26.68
C ALA A 281 9.44 2.87 26.53
N ASP A 282 9.54 1.73 25.83
CA ASP A 282 10.82 1.05 25.58
C ASP A 282 11.67 1.82 24.57
N VAL A 283 11.06 2.27 23.48
CA VAL A 283 11.72 2.99 22.38
C VAL A 283 12.22 4.37 22.83
N THR A 284 11.44 5.09 23.64
CA THR A 284 11.79 6.42 24.17
C THR A 284 12.58 6.35 25.49
N ARG A 285 12.93 5.15 25.96
CA ARG A 285 13.64 4.94 27.23
C ARG A 285 14.98 5.70 27.24
N LYS A 286 15.13 6.59 28.23
CA LYS A 286 16.27 7.50 28.54
C LYS A 286 16.12 8.93 28.03
N GLU A 287 15.18 9.22 27.15
CA GLU A 287 14.88 10.60 26.73
C GLU A 287 13.84 11.21 27.70
N LYS A 288 14.11 12.43 28.18
CA LYS A 288 13.21 13.14 29.12
C LYS A 288 12.00 13.67 28.33
N GLY A 289 10.94 12.88 28.21
CA GLY A 289 9.67 13.28 27.59
C GLY A 289 8.48 12.39 27.96
N TYR A 290 8.72 11.09 28.16
CA TYR A 290 7.65 10.13 28.48
C TYR A 290 7.12 10.19 29.93
N ILE A 291 7.78 10.92 30.84
CA ILE A 291 7.35 11.04 32.24
C ILE A 291 6.96 12.50 32.54
N GLY A 292 5.77 12.89 32.11
CA GLY A 292 5.18 14.19 32.45
C GLY A 292 5.03 14.36 33.97
N LYS A 293 5.55 15.48 34.49
CA LYS A 293 5.26 15.94 35.85
C LYS A 293 3.97 16.78 35.81
N GLY A 294 2.78 16.16 35.80
CA GLY A 294 1.53 16.93 35.80
C GLY A 294 0.30 16.10 36.18
N LYS A 295 -0.38 16.53 37.27
CA LYS A 295 -1.70 16.12 37.79
C LYS A 295 -1.87 14.65 38.29
N ALA A 296 -2.45 14.52 39.48
CA ALA A 296 -2.45 13.30 40.30
C ALA A 296 -3.07 12.04 39.65
N LYS A 297 -3.91 12.18 38.61
CA LYS A 297 -4.50 11.06 37.85
C LYS A 297 -3.50 10.39 36.89
N VAL A 298 -2.71 11.16 36.14
CA VAL A 298 -1.64 10.65 35.26
C VAL A 298 -0.50 10.02 36.08
N LYS A 299 -0.27 10.56 37.28
CA LYS A 299 0.72 10.04 38.25
C LYS A 299 0.39 8.64 38.76
N ALA A 300 -0.88 8.25 38.81
CA ALA A 300 -1.31 6.90 39.19
C ALA A 300 -0.99 5.88 38.08
N MET A 301 -1.26 6.24 36.82
CA MET A 301 -0.93 5.45 35.63
C MET A 301 0.59 5.28 35.48
N GLY A 302 1.34 6.38 35.56
CA GLY A 302 2.81 6.36 35.51
C GLY A 302 3.45 5.58 36.68
N LYS A 303 2.84 5.58 37.87
CA LYS A 303 3.29 4.74 39.01
C LYS A 303 3.01 3.25 38.79
N SER A 304 1.86 2.90 38.23
CA SER A 304 1.54 1.51 37.87
C SER A 304 2.49 0.96 36.81
N ILE A 305 2.76 1.75 35.76
CA ILE A 305 3.72 1.39 34.70
C ILE A 305 5.13 1.25 35.28
N LYS A 306 5.60 2.21 36.10
CA LYS A 306 6.95 2.17 36.69
C LYS A 306 7.14 0.98 37.66
N LYS A 307 6.10 0.65 38.44
CA LYS A 307 6.08 -0.51 39.35
C LYS A 307 6.04 -1.85 38.59
N LEU A 308 5.37 -1.88 37.44
CA LEU A 308 5.33 -3.05 36.56
C LEU A 308 6.69 -3.26 35.85
N MET A 309 7.29 -2.18 35.34
CA MET A 309 8.62 -2.17 34.70
C MET A 309 9.72 -2.63 35.66
N SER A 310 9.61 -2.32 36.96
CA SER A 310 10.54 -2.83 37.98
C SER A 310 10.37 -4.31 38.32
N LYS A 311 9.23 -4.92 37.96
CA LYS A 311 8.91 -6.33 38.24
C LYS A 311 9.14 -7.25 37.04
N MET A 312 9.15 -6.71 35.82
CA MET A 312 9.53 -7.45 34.62
C MET A 312 11.06 -7.46 34.48
N LYS A 313 11.69 -8.60 34.81
CA LYS A 313 12.91 -8.97 34.08
C LYS A 313 12.49 -9.18 32.63
N ILE A 314 12.66 -8.14 31.80
CA ILE A 314 12.43 -8.25 30.36
C ILE A 314 13.44 -9.27 29.85
N GLY A 315 12.99 -10.51 29.71
CA GLY A 315 13.64 -11.50 28.87
C GLY A 315 13.78 -10.87 27.49
N LYS A 316 14.98 -10.96 26.94
CA LYS A 316 15.40 -10.38 25.67
C LYS A 316 14.45 -10.85 24.55
N ALA A 317 13.35 -10.14 24.35
CA ALA A 317 12.54 -10.27 23.15
C ALA A 317 13.39 -9.68 22.02
N GLY A 318 13.85 -10.53 21.11
CA GLY A 318 14.68 -10.12 19.99
C GLY A 318 13.91 -9.18 19.07
N SER A 319 14.24 -7.88 19.10
CA SER A 319 14.63 -7.10 17.92
C SER A 319 14.95 -5.63 18.31
N SER A 320 16.26 -5.32 18.34
CA SER A 320 16.93 -4.08 17.90
C SER A 320 16.55 -2.64 18.38
N SER A 321 16.06 -2.39 19.60
CA SER A 321 16.00 -0.98 20.12
C SER A 321 17.37 -0.28 20.28
N SER A 322 18.48 -0.99 20.03
CA SER A 322 19.86 -0.50 20.03
C SER A 322 20.30 0.22 18.73
N SER A 323 19.46 0.28 17.68
CA SER A 323 19.86 0.80 16.36
C SER A 323 19.56 2.28 16.10
N MET A 324 18.53 2.86 16.73
CA MET A 324 18.09 4.22 16.40
C MET A 324 19.04 5.31 16.94
N SER A 325 19.22 6.38 16.16
CA SER A 325 20.02 7.54 16.53
C SER A 325 19.45 8.28 17.73
N ARG A 326 20.30 9.06 18.40
CA ARG A 326 19.86 9.89 19.52
C ARG A 326 18.87 10.98 19.08
N ALA A 327 19.10 11.57 17.91
CA ALA A 327 18.22 12.61 17.37
C ALA A 327 16.82 12.03 17.08
N PHE A 328 16.73 10.86 16.46
CA PHE A 328 15.45 10.23 16.18
C PHE A 328 14.70 9.81 17.45
N LYS A 329 15.41 9.22 18.43
CA LYS A 329 14.82 8.91 19.74
C LYS A 329 14.30 10.15 20.47
N ASN A 330 15.00 11.27 20.36
CA ASN A 330 14.57 12.53 20.97
C ASN A 330 13.32 13.09 20.26
N LEU A 331 13.28 13.07 18.92
CA LEU A 331 12.10 13.45 18.14
C LEU A 331 10.88 12.61 18.54
N LEU A 332 11.02 11.28 18.59
CA LEU A 332 9.96 10.36 19.03
C LEU A 332 9.48 10.68 20.44
N ALA A 333 10.41 10.97 21.37
CA ALA A 333 10.06 11.33 22.74
C ALA A 333 9.28 12.65 22.83
N LEU A 334 9.61 13.64 21.99
CA LEU A 334 8.88 14.90 21.91
C LEU A 334 7.46 14.68 21.36
N CYS A 335 7.31 14.02 20.21
CA CYS A 335 6.00 13.76 19.61
C CYS A 335 5.11 12.91 20.53
N LEU A 336 5.67 11.89 21.16
CA LEU A 336 4.96 10.92 22.00
C LEU A 336 4.98 11.30 23.50
N THR A 337 5.11 12.60 23.79
CA THR A 337 4.92 13.13 25.13
C THR A 337 3.45 13.04 25.52
N VAL A 338 3.18 12.50 26.72
CA VAL A 338 1.81 12.23 27.20
C VAL A 338 1.02 13.52 27.47
N ASP A 339 1.69 14.56 27.97
CA ASP A 339 1.07 15.86 28.25
C ASP A 339 1.06 16.70 26.96
N PRO A 340 -0.11 17.04 26.39
CA PRO A 340 -0.17 17.80 25.13
C PRO A 340 0.46 19.20 25.24
N GLU A 341 0.46 19.82 26.42
CA GLU A 341 1.05 21.14 26.64
C GLU A 341 2.58 21.14 26.51
N GLU A 342 3.20 20.03 26.88
CA GLU A 342 4.66 19.82 26.77
C GLU A 342 5.07 19.33 25.37
N ARG A 343 4.12 18.88 24.55
CA ARG A 343 4.36 18.45 23.18
C ARG A 343 4.64 19.67 22.30
N PRO A 344 5.65 19.69 21.44
CA PRO A 344 5.92 20.83 20.56
C PRO A 344 4.83 21.01 19.49
N THR A 345 4.78 22.18 18.85
CA THR A 345 3.96 22.40 17.65
C THR A 345 4.64 21.80 16.41
N ALA A 346 3.90 21.56 15.32
CA ALA A 346 4.47 21.09 14.07
C ALA A 346 5.60 22.01 13.56
N ALA A 347 5.37 23.33 13.63
CA ALA A 347 6.37 24.34 13.25
C ALA A 347 7.63 24.30 14.13
N ALA A 348 7.49 24.05 15.43
CA ALA A 348 8.64 23.92 16.34
C ALA A 348 9.43 22.62 16.07
N LEU A 349 8.74 21.52 15.74
CA LEU A 349 9.41 20.25 15.40
C LEU A 349 10.27 20.36 14.15
N LEU A 350 9.88 21.15 13.15
CA LEU A 350 10.70 21.38 11.95
C LEU A 350 12.10 21.94 12.27
N GLN A 351 12.28 22.58 13.44
CA GLN A 351 13.58 23.11 13.89
C GLN A 351 14.43 22.08 14.65
N HIS A 352 13.93 20.85 14.81
CA HIS A 352 14.60 19.81 15.58
C HIS A 352 15.87 19.29 14.87
N ASP A 353 16.89 18.92 15.65
CA ASP A 353 18.19 18.47 15.14
C ASP A 353 18.12 17.28 14.16
N PHE A 354 17.08 16.45 14.30
CA PHE A 354 16.82 15.33 13.38
C PHE A 354 16.65 15.78 11.92
N PHE A 355 16.09 16.97 11.69
CA PHE A 355 15.87 17.52 10.34
C PHE A 355 17.07 18.27 9.78
N LYS A 356 18.16 18.43 10.54
CA LYS A 356 19.41 19.01 10.03
C LYS A 356 20.04 18.15 8.91
N ILE A 357 19.68 16.87 8.84
CA ILE A 357 20.07 15.98 7.73
C ILE A 357 19.44 16.44 6.40
N CYS A 358 18.32 17.18 6.46
CA CYS A 358 17.59 17.67 5.29
C CYS A 358 17.95 19.13 4.92
N ASP A 359 19.19 19.57 5.19
CA ASP A 359 19.68 20.96 5.01
C ASP A 359 19.98 21.35 3.54
N GLY A 360 19.37 20.66 2.59
CA GLY A 360 19.37 20.99 1.16
C GLY A 360 20.08 19.97 0.26
N THR A 361 20.85 19.04 0.83
CA THR A 361 21.44 17.90 0.09
C THR A 361 20.57 16.64 0.08
N PHE A 362 19.58 16.57 0.98
CA PHE A 362 18.70 15.42 1.16
C PHE A 362 17.24 15.89 1.05
N ASP A 363 16.55 15.44 0.01
CA ASP A 363 15.20 15.89 -0.34
C ASP A 363 14.33 14.73 -0.89
N VAL A 364 13.13 15.06 -1.39
CA VAL A 364 12.19 14.08 -1.96
C VAL A 364 12.76 13.27 -3.13
N TYR A 365 13.83 13.72 -3.80
CA TYR A 365 14.50 12.93 -4.85
C TYR A 365 15.27 11.75 -4.26
N GLU A 366 15.89 11.90 -3.09
CA GLU A 366 16.56 10.78 -2.42
C GLU A 366 15.55 9.72 -1.98
N PHE A 367 14.38 10.15 -1.49
CA PHE A 367 13.27 9.24 -1.22
C PHE A 367 12.82 8.48 -2.48
N ARG A 368 12.63 9.19 -3.59
CA ARG A 368 12.35 8.56 -4.89
C ARG A 368 13.42 7.54 -5.26
N ASN A 369 14.70 7.92 -5.21
CA ASN A 369 15.81 7.07 -5.65
C ASN A 369 15.87 5.76 -4.84
N ALA A 370 15.68 5.85 -3.52
CA ALA A 370 15.60 4.68 -2.65
C ALA A 370 14.42 3.77 -3.01
N VAL A 371 13.24 4.34 -3.26
CA VAL A 371 12.05 3.57 -3.68
C VAL A 371 12.28 2.89 -5.03
N GLU A 372 12.78 3.61 -6.04
CA GLU A 372 13.03 3.05 -7.38
C GLU A 372 14.11 1.96 -7.34
N SER A 373 15.16 2.13 -6.52
CA SER A 373 16.19 1.11 -6.33
C SER A 373 15.62 -0.15 -5.70
N ALA A 374 14.82 -0.02 -4.65
CA ALA A 374 14.19 -1.15 -3.98
C ALA A 374 13.17 -1.87 -4.88
N LYS A 375 12.40 -1.13 -5.70
CA LYS A 375 11.50 -1.72 -6.70
C LYS A 375 12.25 -2.56 -7.71
N LYS A 376 13.35 -2.05 -8.28
CA LYS A 376 14.20 -2.81 -9.22
C LYS A 376 14.79 -4.07 -8.60
N GLU A 377 15.22 -4.01 -7.34
CA GLU A 377 15.76 -5.17 -6.64
C GLU A 377 14.69 -6.27 -6.49
N ILE A 378 13.46 -5.90 -6.12
CA ILE A 378 12.33 -6.83 -6.05
C ILE A 378 11.97 -7.38 -7.42
N GLU A 379 11.89 -6.55 -8.47
CA GLU A 379 11.61 -6.98 -9.84
C GLU A 379 12.66 -7.98 -10.34
N MET A 380 13.94 -7.77 -10.04
CA MET A 380 15.00 -8.74 -10.36
C MET A 380 14.82 -10.07 -9.62
N LEU A 381 14.42 -10.03 -8.34
CA LEU A 381 14.15 -11.24 -7.56
C LEU A 381 12.91 -11.98 -8.09
N VAL A 382 11.84 -11.28 -8.41
CA VAL A 382 10.58 -11.86 -8.91
C VAL A 382 10.73 -12.38 -10.34
N GLY A 383 11.45 -11.67 -11.21
CA GLY A 383 11.72 -12.09 -12.60
C GLY A 383 12.55 -13.38 -12.70
N THR A 384 13.28 -13.78 -11.65
CA THR A 384 13.93 -15.10 -11.59
C THR A 384 12.97 -16.24 -11.21
N SER A 385 11.75 -15.93 -10.74
CA SER A 385 10.76 -16.92 -10.28
C SER A 385 9.71 -17.31 -11.33
N GLU A 386 9.47 -16.48 -12.35
CA GLU A 386 8.46 -16.72 -13.41
C GLU A 386 8.83 -17.83 -14.40
N THR A 387 9.99 -18.50 -14.25
CA THR A 387 10.32 -19.62 -15.12
C THR A 387 9.57 -20.91 -14.77
N ASN A 388 8.81 -21.02 -13.67
CA ASN A 388 8.09 -22.25 -13.33
C ASN A 388 6.58 -22.12 -13.61
N ALA A 389 6.09 -22.77 -14.67
CA ALA A 389 4.66 -22.77 -14.99
C ALA A 389 3.92 -23.81 -14.12
N ALA A 390 3.22 -23.34 -13.09
CA ALA A 390 2.34 -24.16 -12.25
C ALA A 390 0.87 -23.74 -12.43
N GLY A 391 0.02 -24.66 -12.88
CA GLY A 391 -1.43 -24.46 -13.00
C GLY A 391 -2.20 -25.16 -11.88
N THR A 392 -3.08 -24.42 -11.20
CA THR A 392 -3.93 -24.96 -10.11
C THR A 392 -5.41 -24.66 -10.41
N SER A 393 -6.27 -25.68 -10.39
CA SER A 393 -7.72 -25.51 -10.58
C SER A 393 -8.55 -26.38 -9.63
N SER A 394 -9.66 -25.83 -9.14
CA SER A 394 -10.66 -26.54 -8.33
C SER A 394 -11.85 -26.96 -9.21
N GLY A 395 -11.88 -28.22 -9.63
CA GLY A 395 -13.05 -28.83 -10.29
C GLY A 395 -13.01 -28.98 -11.82
N THR A 396 -11.96 -28.51 -12.50
CA THR A 396 -11.71 -28.72 -13.94
C THR A 396 -10.25 -29.15 -14.19
N ASN A 397 -9.90 -29.57 -15.41
CA ASN A 397 -8.51 -29.99 -15.73
C ASN A 397 -7.51 -28.83 -15.50
N ALA A 398 -6.36 -29.13 -14.85
CA ALA A 398 -5.27 -28.18 -14.63
C ALA A 398 -4.12 -28.48 -15.59
N ALA A 399 -3.83 -27.61 -16.55
CA ALA A 399 -2.75 -27.81 -17.52
C ALA A 399 -1.56 -26.88 -17.24
N GLY A 400 -0.34 -27.45 -17.16
CA GLY A 400 0.91 -26.70 -17.11
C GLY A 400 1.73 -26.91 -18.39
N THR A 401 2.07 -25.85 -19.11
CA THR A 401 2.91 -25.93 -20.32
C THR A 401 4.09 -24.99 -20.19
N SER A 402 5.31 -25.49 -20.38
CA SER A 402 6.53 -24.67 -20.32
C SER A 402 7.52 -24.97 -21.44
N SER A 403 8.16 -23.90 -21.95
CA SER A 403 9.29 -23.99 -22.87
C SER A 403 10.60 -23.78 -22.11
N GLY A 404 11.27 -24.86 -21.70
CA GLY A 404 12.61 -24.82 -21.08
C GLY A 404 12.69 -24.79 -19.55
N ALA A 405 11.58 -24.99 -18.83
CA ALA A 405 11.56 -25.04 -17.36
C ALA A 405 10.49 -25.99 -16.82
N ASN A 406 10.38 -26.20 -15.50
CA ASN A 406 9.51 -27.25 -14.96
C ASN A 406 8.02 -26.90 -15.14
N ALA A 407 7.21 -27.89 -15.52
CA ALA A 407 5.76 -27.76 -15.66
C ALA A 407 5.04 -28.56 -14.57
N ALA A 408 4.06 -27.96 -13.90
CA ALA A 408 3.26 -28.64 -12.88
C ALA A 408 1.75 -28.36 -13.04
N GLY A 409 0.92 -29.41 -12.90
CA GLY A 409 -0.54 -29.30 -12.88
C GLY A 409 -1.14 -29.92 -11.60
N THR A 410 -2.00 -29.20 -10.90
CA THR A 410 -2.64 -29.69 -9.67
C THR A 410 -4.16 -29.56 -9.74
N SER A 411 -4.90 -30.67 -9.58
CA SER A 411 -6.38 -30.65 -9.66
C SER A 411 -7.07 -31.49 -8.57
N SER A 412 -8.24 -31.01 -8.12
CA SER A 412 -9.06 -31.66 -7.09
C SER A 412 -10.10 -32.63 -7.67
N GLY A 413 -9.65 -33.62 -8.45
CA GLY A 413 -10.50 -34.73 -8.95
C GLY A 413 -10.69 -34.82 -10.47
N ALA A 414 -9.99 -34.01 -11.26
CA ALA A 414 -9.99 -34.05 -12.74
C ALA A 414 -8.59 -34.40 -13.27
N ASN A 415 -8.35 -34.38 -14.59
CA ASN A 415 -7.02 -34.70 -15.12
C ASN A 415 -6.03 -33.53 -14.94
N ALA A 416 -4.76 -33.83 -14.73
CA ALA A 416 -3.69 -32.82 -14.60
C ALA A 416 -2.57 -33.04 -15.63
N PRO A 417 -2.74 -32.57 -16.88
CA PRO A 417 -1.70 -32.68 -17.89
C PRO A 417 -0.55 -31.67 -17.69
N ALA A 418 0.70 -32.11 -17.89
CA ALA A 418 1.88 -31.26 -17.86
C ALA A 418 2.82 -31.54 -19.05
N THR A 419 3.25 -30.51 -19.78
CA THR A 419 4.20 -30.64 -20.89
C THR A 419 5.40 -29.71 -20.72
N SER A 420 6.61 -30.28 -20.82
CA SER A 420 7.87 -29.54 -20.73
C SER A 420 8.79 -29.86 -21.92
N SER A 421 9.35 -28.83 -22.55
CA SER A 421 10.23 -28.98 -23.72
C SER A 421 11.72 -29.21 -23.38
N GLY A 422 12.06 -29.58 -22.13
CA GLY A 422 13.46 -29.77 -21.75
C GLY A 422 13.79 -30.08 -20.27
N THR A 423 12.82 -30.01 -19.35
CA THR A 423 13.03 -30.31 -17.91
C THR A 423 11.89 -31.19 -17.36
N ASN A 424 11.62 -31.20 -16.05
CA ASN A 424 10.65 -32.12 -15.44
C ASN A 424 9.18 -31.69 -15.66
N ALA A 425 8.29 -32.67 -15.74
CA ALA A 425 6.84 -32.47 -15.79
C ALA A 425 6.18 -33.22 -14.62
N ALA A 426 5.32 -32.57 -13.85
CA ALA A 426 4.68 -33.17 -12.69
C ALA A 426 3.16 -32.91 -12.65
N GLY A 427 2.40 -33.88 -12.16
CA GLY A 427 0.95 -33.72 -11.96
C GLY A 427 0.49 -34.30 -10.63
N THR A 428 -0.48 -33.65 -9.98
CA THR A 428 -1.09 -34.18 -8.75
C THR A 428 -2.60 -34.14 -8.85
N THR A 429 -3.26 -35.27 -8.60
CA THR A 429 -4.73 -35.34 -8.59
C THR A 429 -5.26 -36.17 -7.43
N ALA A 430 -6.45 -35.84 -6.93
CA ALA A 430 -7.13 -36.62 -5.88
C ALA A 430 -7.86 -37.88 -6.40
N GLY A 431 -7.81 -38.17 -7.71
CA GLY A 431 -8.51 -39.31 -8.32
C GLY A 431 -8.68 -39.29 -9.84
N GLY A 432 -8.09 -38.33 -10.56
CA GLY A 432 -8.10 -38.26 -12.03
C GLY A 432 -6.85 -38.91 -12.66
N SER A 433 -6.62 -38.72 -13.95
CA SER A 433 -5.39 -39.20 -14.62
C SER A 433 -4.35 -38.09 -14.75
N VAL A 434 -3.08 -38.44 -14.58
CA VAL A 434 -1.93 -37.55 -14.81
C VAL A 434 -1.28 -37.91 -16.13
N ALA A 435 -1.17 -36.94 -17.03
CA ALA A 435 -0.53 -37.10 -18.34
C ALA A 435 0.66 -36.17 -18.47
N GLY A 436 1.87 -36.70 -18.65
CA GLY A 436 3.09 -35.91 -18.66
C GLY A 436 3.96 -36.16 -19.89
N THR A 437 4.44 -35.10 -20.55
CA THR A 437 5.36 -35.21 -21.69
C THR A 437 6.62 -34.40 -21.40
N SER A 438 7.79 -35.04 -21.42
CA SER A 438 9.07 -34.35 -21.27
C SER A 438 10.08 -34.76 -22.35
N ALA A 439 10.78 -33.77 -22.92
CA ALA A 439 11.80 -34.00 -23.95
C ALA A 439 13.19 -34.34 -23.37
N GLY A 440 13.32 -34.52 -22.04
CA GLY A 440 14.62 -34.77 -21.39
C GLY A 440 14.63 -34.82 -19.84
N GLY A 441 13.53 -34.49 -19.16
CA GLY A 441 13.40 -34.56 -17.70
C GLY A 441 12.55 -35.72 -17.18
N THR A 442 12.35 -35.80 -15.87
CA THR A 442 11.47 -36.83 -15.25
C THR A 442 10.00 -36.44 -15.32
N VAL A 443 9.13 -37.45 -15.44
CA VAL A 443 7.67 -37.31 -15.30
C VAL A 443 7.25 -37.94 -13.99
N ALA A 444 6.63 -37.17 -13.09
CA ALA A 444 6.24 -37.64 -11.76
C ALA A 444 4.77 -37.34 -11.46
N SER A 445 4.10 -38.27 -10.76
CA SER A 445 2.70 -38.12 -10.34
C SER A 445 2.50 -38.44 -8.87
N ALA A 446 1.58 -37.71 -8.23
CA ALA A 446 1.00 -38.09 -6.94
C ALA A 446 -0.53 -38.16 -7.06
N GLY A 447 -1.04 -39.40 -7.17
CA GLY A 447 -2.46 -39.75 -7.19
C GLY A 447 -3.07 -39.92 -8.59
N GLY A 448 -3.75 -41.06 -8.82
CA GLY A 448 -4.40 -41.39 -10.10
C GLY A 448 -3.65 -42.41 -10.97
N THR A 449 -4.10 -42.63 -12.20
CA THR A 449 -3.38 -43.43 -13.23
C THR A 449 -2.42 -42.53 -14.01
N VAL A 450 -1.21 -43.02 -14.29
CA VAL A 450 -0.15 -42.23 -14.96
C VAL A 450 0.07 -42.69 -16.39
N ALA A 451 -0.07 -41.76 -17.34
CA ALA A 451 0.28 -41.96 -18.75
C ALA A 451 1.34 -40.93 -19.17
N GLY A 452 2.62 -41.33 -19.25
CA GLY A 452 3.72 -40.38 -19.47
C GLY A 452 4.72 -40.83 -20.52
N THR A 453 5.29 -39.88 -21.26
CA THR A 453 6.40 -40.13 -22.21
C THR A 453 7.57 -39.22 -21.88
N SER A 454 8.77 -39.82 -21.77
CA SER A 454 10.02 -39.11 -21.53
C SER A 454 11.09 -39.54 -22.52
N ALA A 455 11.68 -38.57 -23.22
CA ALA A 455 12.80 -38.77 -24.12
C ALA A 455 14.13 -38.56 -23.35
N GLY A 456 14.43 -39.43 -22.39
CA GLY A 456 15.74 -39.44 -21.68
C GLY A 456 15.69 -39.44 -20.15
N GLY A 457 14.51 -39.33 -19.52
CA GLY A 457 14.31 -39.39 -18.07
C GLY A 457 13.39 -40.55 -17.62
N SER A 458 13.14 -40.64 -16.31
CA SER A 458 12.27 -41.67 -15.72
C SER A 458 10.80 -41.22 -15.63
N VAL A 459 9.88 -42.18 -15.68
CA VAL A 459 8.45 -41.99 -15.37
C VAL A 459 8.16 -42.70 -14.04
N ALA A 460 7.64 -41.97 -13.05
CA ALA A 460 7.42 -42.48 -11.70
C ALA A 460 6.03 -42.10 -11.15
N ASP A 461 5.39 -43.04 -10.46
CA ASP A 461 4.17 -42.84 -9.69
C ASP A 461 4.42 -43.14 -8.21
N THR A 462 3.99 -42.25 -7.31
CA THR A 462 4.08 -42.44 -5.86
C THR A 462 2.74 -42.79 -5.22
N SER A 463 1.71 -43.11 -6.01
CA SER A 463 0.37 -43.42 -5.50
C SER A 463 0.25 -44.86 -4.95
N ALA A 464 -0.53 -45.03 -3.89
CA ALA A 464 -0.87 -46.35 -3.35
C ALA A 464 -1.96 -47.02 -4.21
N GLY A 465 -1.58 -47.56 -5.37
CA GLY A 465 -2.46 -48.37 -6.22
C GLY A 465 -2.68 -47.89 -7.67
N GLY A 466 -1.89 -46.94 -8.18
CA GLY A 466 -1.93 -46.51 -9.58
C GLY A 466 -1.11 -47.42 -10.51
N ASN A 467 -1.51 -47.50 -11.79
CA ASN A 467 -0.75 -48.15 -12.85
C ASN A 467 0.09 -47.11 -13.61
N VAL A 468 1.33 -47.47 -13.96
CA VAL A 468 2.21 -46.68 -14.83
C VAL A 468 2.17 -47.25 -16.26
N ALA A 469 1.84 -46.42 -17.25
CA ALA A 469 1.90 -46.80 -18.66
C ALA A 469 2.65 -45.75 -19.50
N GLY A 470 3.71 -46.16 -20.20
CA GLY A 470 4.39 -45.34 -21.20
C GLY A 470 5.86 -45.72 -21.45
N PRO A 471 6.40 -45.48 -22.66
CA PRO A 471 7.80 -45.73 -22.98
C PRO A 471 8.73 -44.66 -22.39
N SER A 472 9.82 -45.09 -21.74
CA SER A 472 11.01 -44.26 -21.46
C SER A 472 12.15 -44.71 -22.36
N ALA A 473 12.76 -43.77 -23.08
CA ALA A 473 13.88 -44.05 -24.00
C ALA A 473 15.26 -44.06 -23.30
N GLY A 474 15.33 -44.04 -21.96
CA GLY A 474 16.62 -43.99 -21.26
C GLY A 474 16.63 -44.19 -19.73
N GLY A 475 15.50 -44.45 -19.07
CA GLY A 475 15.40 -44.66 -17.62
C GLY A 475 14.41 -45.75 -17.20
N ASN A 476 14.41 -46.15 -15.93
CA ASN A 476 13.52 -47.19 -15.39
C ASN A 476 12.08 -46.67 -15.19
N ALA A 477 11.09 -47.49 -15.55
CA ALA A 477 9.72 -47.36 -15.06
C ALA A 477 9.62 -48.11 -13.71
N ALA A 478 9.23 -47.43 -12.64
CA ALA A 478 9.14 -48.02 -11.31
C ALA A 478 7.75 -47.80 -10.70
N GLU A 479 7.13 -48.89 -10.26
CA GLU A 479 5.91 -48.93 -9.46
C GLU A 479 6.31 -48.87 -7.97
N GLY A 480 5.72 -47.95 -7.20
CA GLY A 480 6.05 -47.78 -5.78
C GLY A 480 5.79 -49.06 -4.97
N ALA A 481 6.77 -49.48 -4.16
CA ALA A 481 6.61 -50.63 -3.26
C ALA A 481 5.44 -50.40 -2.29
N LYS A 482 4.50 -51.36 -2.24
CA LYS A 482 3.42 -51.38 -1.24
C LYS A 482 4.02 -51.50 0.17
N PRO A 483 3.48 -50.77 1.18
CA PRO A 483 3.87 -50.98 2.58
C PRO A 483 3.55 -52.40 3.06
#